data_AF-T1JZQ4-F1
#
_entry.id   AF-T1JZQ4-F1
#
_cell.length_a   1.000
_cell.length_b   1.000
_cell.length_c   1.000
_cell.angle_alpha   90.00
_cell.angle_beta   90.00
_cell.angle_gamma   90.00
#
_symmetry.space_group_name_H-M   'P 1'
#
loop_
_entity.id
_entity.type
_entity.pdbx_description
1 polymer ?
#
loop_
_entity_poly.entity_id
_entity_poly.type
_entity_poly.pdbx_seq_one_letter_code
_entity_poly.pdbx_strand_id
1 'polypeptide(L)'
;MLKSMQSCDEDSEGFNGDFDENLIGYEEDQMRLVNMNVKEREMELFARSEKREVLKTRYEIERKLRMAKKKEMIQSQTKMRSNEQRRNLEEKRKM
;
A
#
# COMPACT_ATOMS: atom_id res chain seq x y z
N MET A 1 -25.84 -16.51 -6.37
CA MET A 1 -24.53 -16.29 -5.72
C MET A 1 -23.75 -15.20 -6.48
N LEU A 2 -24.01 -13.93 -6.20
CA LEU A 2 -23.06 -12.87 -6.53
C LEU A 2 -22.00 -12.93 -5.43
N LYS A 3 -20.76 -13.28 -5.79
CA LYS A 3 -19.59 -13.12 -4.92
C LYS A 3 -19.51 -11.63 -4.58
N SER A 4 -20.10 -11.29 -3.44
CA SER A 4 -19.91 -10.04 -2.75
C SER A 4 -18.42 -9.78 -2.70
N MET A 5 -18.00 -8.70 -3.38
CA MET A 5 -17.04 -7.75 -2.85
C MET A 5 -16.05 -8.40 -1.87
N GLN A 6 -14.99 -9.03 -2.39
CA GLN A 6 -13.80 -9.18 -1.58
C GLN A 6 -13.32 -7.75 -1.30
N SER A 7 -13.75 -7.29 -0.13
CA SER A 7 -13.35 -6.06 0.54
C SER A 7 -11.84 -5.92 0.49
N CYS A 8 -11.41 -4.66 0.49
CA CYS A 8 -10.06 -4.18 0.34
C CYS A 8 -9.14 -4.58 1.52
N ASP A 9 -8.95 -5.87 1.78
CA ASP A 9 -8.16 -6.33 2.94
C ASP A 9 -6.67 -6.49 2.63
N GLU A 10 -6.27 -6.35 1.36
CA GLU A 10 -4.87 -6.50 0.91
C GLU A 10 -4.02 -5.23 1.17
N ASP A 11 -4.64 -4.12 1.57
CA ASP A 11 -3.95 -2.87 1.98
C ASP A 11 -3.80 -2.77 3.51
N SER A 12 -4.15 -3.81 4.27
CA SER A 12 -4.05 -3.81 5.74
C SER A 12 -2.60 -3.97 6.24
N GLU A 13 -1.66 -4.34 5.36
CA GLU A 13 -0.23 -4.30 5.68
C GLU A 13 0.25 -2.85 5.58
N GLY A 14 0.06 -2.10 6.67
CA GLY A 14 0.56 -0.73 6.81
C GLY A 14 2.06 -0.62 6.55
N PHE A 15 2.55 0.61 6.41
CA PHE A 15 3.99 0.85 6.28
C PHE A 15 4.72 0.38 7.54
N ASN A 16 5.40 -0.77 7.45
CA ASN A 16 6.23 -1.33 8.50
C ASN A 16 7.69 -1.01 8.18
N GLY A 17 8.31 -0.14 8.99
CA GLY A 17 9.74 0.14 8.91
C GLY A 17 10.56 -0.72 9.87
N ASP A 18 11.89 -0.57 9.80
CA ASP A 18 12.84 -1.32 10.64
C ASP A 18 12.92 -0.82 12.10
N PHE A 19 12.32 0.33 12.39
CA PHE A 19 12.40 1.02 13.68
C PHE A 19 11.01 1.32 14.24
N ASP A 20 10.92 1.46 15.56
CA ASP A 20 9.70 1.86 16.28
C ASP A 20 9.31 3.34 16.07
N GLU A 21 8.26 3.82 16.72
CA GLU A 21 7.82 5.22 16.61
C GLU A 21 8.93 6.22 16.98
N ASN A 22 9.84 5.86 17.89
CA ASN A 22 10.95 6.68 18.35
C ASN A 22 12.22 6.56 17.49
N LEU A 23 12.17 5.84 16.37
CA LEU A 23 13.32 5.56 15.48
C LEU A 23 14.41 4.71 16.14
N ILE A 24 14.01 3.93 17.14
CA ILE A 24 14.87 3.03 17.91
C ILE A 24 14.57 1.60 17.47
N GLY A 25 15.64 0.84 17.26
CA GLY A 25 15.56 -0.57 16.91
C GLY A 25 15.46 -1.47 18.14
N TYR A 26 15.76 -2.74 17.93
CA TYR A 26 15.85 -3.73 19.01
C TYR A 26 17.09 -3.48 19.90
N GLU A 27 17.35 -4.41 20.83
CA GLU A 27 18.32 -4.26 21.91
C GLU A 27 19.73 -3.84 21.46
N GLU A 28 20.26 -4.41 20.37
CA GLU A 28 21.57 -4.04 19.83
C GLU A 28 21.64 -2.58 19.38
N ASP A 29 20.58 -2.09 18.74
CA ASP A 29 20.49 -0.72 18.29
C ASP A 29 20.38 0.26 19.45
N GLN A 30 19.60 -0.10 20.48
CA GLN A 30 19.49 0.66 21.72
C GLN A 30 20.85 0.83 22.39
N MET A 31 21.61 -0.26 22.53
CA MET A 31 22.94 -0.23 23.12
C MET A 31 23.91 0.63 22.29
N ARG A 32 23.84 0.55 20.96
CA ARG A 32 24.63 1.39 20.06
C ARG A 32 24.31 2.88 20.26
N LEU A 33 23.03 3.25 20.31
CA LEU A 33 22.61 4.64 20.52
C LEU A 33 23.00 5.18 21.91
N VAL A 34 22.90 4.35 22.95
CA VAL A 34 23.30 4.73 24.32
C VAL A 34 24.79 5.05 24.39
N ASN A 35 25.62 4.28 23.68
CA ASN A 35 27.07 4.46 23.65
C ASN A 35 27.55 5.64 22.77
N MET A 36 26.68 6.21 21.93
CA MET A 36 26.99 7.42 21.15
C MET A 36 26.91 8.69 22.02
N ASN A 37 27.71 9.71 21.67
CA ASN A 37 27.52 11.04 22.23
C ASN A 37 26.22 11.68 21.70
N VAL A 38 25.75 12.75 22.36
CA VAL A 38 24.46 13.40 22.02
C VAL A 38 24.40 13.82 20.55
N LYS A 39 25.48 14.44 20.03
CA LYS A 39 25.52 14.93 18.65
C LYS A 39 25.41 13.78 17.64
N GLU A 40 26.15 12.70 17.84
CA GLU A 40 26.11 11.51 16.98
C GLU A 40 24.74 10.83 17.02
N ARG A 41 24.16 10.71 18.22
CA ARG A 41 22.83 10.13 18.41
C ARG A 41 21.77 10.94 17.67
N GLU A 42 21.77 12.27 17.81
CA GLU A 42 20.82 13.15 17.13
C GLU A 42 20.97 13.11 15.61
N MET A 43 22.21 13.09 15.09
CA MET A 43 22.45 12.95 13.65
C MET A 43 21.96 11.60 13.10
N GLU A 44 22.17 10.51 13.84
CA GLU A 44 21.69 9.17 13.46
C GLU A 44 20.15 9.13 13.44
N LEU A 45 19.49 9.64 14.49
CA LEU A 45 18.02 9.72 14.53
C LEU A 45 17.46 10.62 13.43
N PHE A 46 18.14 11.73 13.11
CA PHE A 46 17.76 12.59 12.01
C PHE A 46 17.83 11.83 10.67
N ALA A 47 18.95 11.17 10.37
CA ALA A 47 19.11 10.38 9.16
C ALA A 47 18.06 9.26 9.04
N ARG A 48 17.72 8.61 10.15
CA ARG A 48 16.64 7.61 10.20
C ARG A 48 15.27 8.21 9.88
N SER A 49 14.99 9.41 10.40
CA SER A 49 13.73 10.10 10.15
C SER A 49 13.59 10.47 8.66
N GLU A 50 14.65 10.98 8.03
CA GLU A 50 14.66 11.29 6.60
C GLU A 50 14.44 10.03 5.75
N LYS A 51 15.16 8.94 6.07
CA LYS A 51 14.97 7.65 5.39
C LYS A 51 13.54 7.13 5.53
N ARG A 52 12.96 7.23 6.73
CA ARG A 52 11.57 6.82 7.00
C ARG A 52 10.59 7.61 6.13
N GLU A 53 10.72 8.94 6.06
CA GLU A 53 9.79 9.77 5.29
C GLU A 53 9.87 9.49 3.78
N VAL A 54 11.07 9.25 3.24
CA VAL A 54 11.26 8.84 1.85
C VAL A 54 10.56 7.52 1.57
N LEU A 55 10.76 6.51 2.42
CA LEU A 55 10.18 5.18 2.24
C LEU A 55 8.65 5.20 2.40
N LYS A 56 8.14 5.96 3.37
CA LYS A 56 6.71 6.15 3.58
C LYS A 56 6.04 6.82 2.38
N THR A 57 6.65 7.89 1.87
CA THR A 57 6.18 8.59 0.66
C THR A 57 6.15 7.63 -0.53
N ARG A 58 7.23 6.86 -0.73
CA ARG A 58 7.30 5.85 -1.80
C ARG A 58 6.18 4.82 -1.68
N TYR A 59 6.01 4.24 -0.49
CA TYR A 59 4.95 3.26 -0.23
C TYR A 59 3.55 3.83 -0.52
N GLU A 60 3.26 5.06 -0.09
CA GLU A 60 1.97 5.70 -0.34
C GLU A 60 1.70 5.94 -1.83
N ILE A 61 2.73 6.32 -2.60
CA ILE A 61 2.63 6.47 -4.05
C ILE A 61 2.35 5.11 -4.69
N GLU A 62 3.13 4.08 -4.35
CA GLU A 62 2.96 2.73 -4.88
C GLU A 62 1.57 2.16 -4.56
N ARG A 63 1.08 2.39 -3.34
CA ARG A 63 -0.28 2.02 -2.90
C ARG A 63 -1.35 2.72 -3.74
N LYS A 64 -1.23 4.04 -3.94
CA LYS A 64 -2.15 4.82 -4.78
C LYS A 64 -2.18 4.31 -6.22
N LEU A 65 -1.01 4.01 -6.80
CA LEU A 65 -0.91 3.47 -8.16
C LEU A 65 -1.54 2.07 -8.28
N ARG A 66 -1.28 1.19 -7.30
CA ARG A 66 -1.88 -0.15 -7.24
C ARG A 66 -3.41 -0.07 -7.20
N MET A 67 -3.96 0.79 -6.35
CA MET A 67 -5.40 0.99 -6.21
C MET A 67 -6.03 1.59 -7.46
N ALA A 68 -5.38 2.55 -8.10
CA ALA A 68 -5.84 3.10 -9.38
C ALA A 68 -5.91 2.01 -10.47
N LYS A 69 -4.86 1.20 -10.61
CA LYS A 69 -4.81 0.09 -11.57
C LYS A 69 -5.88 -0.96 -11.29
N LYS A 70 -6.10 -1.34 -10.02
CA LYS A 70 -7.14 -2.29 -9.62
C LYS A 70 -8.54 -1.76 -9.95
N LYS A 71 -8.79 -0.47 -9.68
CA LYS A 71 -10.06 0.19 -10.02
C LYS A 71 -10.31 0.19 -11.52
N GLU A 72 -9.31 0.52 -12.33
CA GLU A 72 -9.41 0.50 -13.79
C GLU A 72 -9.72 -0.91 -14.32
N MET A 73 -9.05 -1.94 -13.80
CA MET A 73 -9.29 -3.33 -14.17
C MET A 73 -10.72 -3.79 -13.83
N ILE A 74 -11.24 -3.42 -12.67
CA ILE A 74 -12.62 -3.77 -12.29
C ILE A 74 -13.63 -3.04 -13.20
N GLN A 75 -13.37 -1.77 -13.51
CA GLN A 75 -14.22 -1.00 -14.42
C GLN A 75 -14.21 -1.54 -15.85
N SER A 76 -13.07 -2.02 -16.35
CA SER A 76 -13.01 -2.63 -17.69
C SER A 76 -13.75 -3.97 -17.73
N GLN A 77 -13.56 -4.83 -16.73
CA GLN A 77 -14.27 -6.12 -16.64
C GLN A 77 -15.79 -5.92 -16.52
N THR A 78 -16.24 -4.98 -15.69
CA THR A 78 -17.69 -4.70 -15.54
C THR A 78 -18.31 -4.17 -16.82
N LYS A 79 -17.62 -3.27 -17.54
CA LYS A 79 -18.06 -2.79 -18.87
C LYS A 79 -18.13 -3.92 -19.90
N MET A 80 -17.14 -4.80 -19.95
CA MET A 80 -17.16 -5.95 -20.87
C MET A 80 -18.33 -6.88 -20.59
N ARG A 81 -18.57 -7.25 -19.33
CA ARG A 81 -19.70 -8.10 -18.94
C ARG A 81 -21.04 -7.46 -19.25
N SER A 82 -21.18 -6.15 -19.02
CA SER A 82 -22.41 -5.42 -19.36
C SER A 82 -22.66 -5.42 -20.88
N ASN A 83 -21.61 -5.18 -21.68
CA ASN A 83 -21.72 -5.20 -23.15
C ASN A 83 -22.07 -6.59 -23.68
N GLU A 84 -21.47 -7.65 -23.12
CA GLU A 84 -21.78 -9.05 -23.45
C GLU A 84 -23.26 -9.37 -23.13
N GLN A 85 -23.74 -9.00 -21.94
CA GLN A 85 -25.14 -9.18 -21.56
C GLN A 85 -26.10 -8.45 -22.52
N ARG A 86 -25.76 -7.23 -22.95
CA ARG A 86 -26.56 -6.46 -23.93
C ARG A 86 -26.61 -7.16 -25.28
N ARG A 87 -25.48 -7.69 -25.78
CA ARG A 87 -25.42 -8.45 -27.04
C ARG A 87 -26.28 -9.71 -26.96
N ASN A 88 -26.14 -10.50 -25.89
CA ASN A 88 -26.90 -11.73 -25.69
C ASN A 88 -28.41 -11.47 -25.61
N LEU A 89 -28.83 -10.35 -24.98
CA LEU A 89 -30.24 -9.94 -24.94
C LEU A 89 -30.77 -9.52 -26.32
N GLU A 90 -29.95 -8.84 -27.12
CA GLU A 90 -30.31 -8.44 -28.48
C GLU A 90 -30.45 -9.65 -29.42
N GLU A 91 -29.54 -10.62 -29.33
CA GLU A 91 -29.62 -11.88 -30.09
C GLU A 91 -30.87 -12.67 -29.73
N LYS A 92 -31.22 -12.78 -28.44
CA LYS A 92 -32.45 -13.43 -27.98
C LYS A 92 -33.73 -12.76 -28.47
N ARG A 93 -33.72 -11.45 -28.77
CA ARG A 93 -34.88 -10.72 -29.30
C ARG A 93 -35.05 -10.89 -30.82
N LYS A 94 -34.02 -11.39 -31.51
CA LYS A 94 -34.03 -11.60 -32.97
C LYS A 94 -34.43 -13.03 -33.37
N MET A 95 -34.44 -13.97 -32.43
CA MET A 95 -35.07 -15.29 -32.57
C MET A 95 -36.54 -15.23 -32.15
#